data_AF-A0AAE9GIF8-F1
#
_entry.id   AF-A0AAE9GIF8-F1
#
_cell.length_a   1.000
_cell.length_b   1.000
_cell.length_c   1.000
_cell.angle_alpha   90.00
_cell.angle_beta   90.00
_cell.angle_gamma   90.00
#
_symmetry.space_group_name_H-M   'P 1'
#
loop_
_entity.id
_entity.type
_entity.pdbx_description
1 polymer ?
#
loop_
_entity_poly.entity_id
_entity_poly.type
_entity_poly.pdbx_seq_one_letter_code
_entity_poly.pdbx_strand_id
1 'polypeptide(L)' 'MKLKLDNSQKSALYKVDPNSRRNGGFQSLLVSLQEKCNPHGNSIELNIHEIERIKRYSQKYRNGGWQNTLKTIFPSIAN' A
#
# COMPACT_ATOMS: atom_id res chain seq x y z
N MET A 1 4.75 -7.99 10.28
CA MET A 1 4.78 -6.71 11.01
C MET A 1 3.39 -6.10 11.03
N LYS A 2 2.84 -5.84 12.22
CA LYS A 2 1.54 -5.16 12.36
C LYS A 2 1.76 -3.65 12.35
N LEU A 3 1.00 -2.94 11.51
CA LEU A 3 0.99 -1.49 11.43
C LEU A 3 -0.39 -0.95 11.70
N LYS A 4 -0.48 0.16 12.44
CA LYS A 4 -1.71 0.92 12.59
C LYS A 4 -1.76 2.00 11.50
N LEU A 5 -2.82 2.02 10.72
CA LEU A 5 -3.07 3.03 9.70
C LEU A 5 -3.94 4.14 10.28
N ASP A 6 -3.55 5.39 10.04
CA ASP A 6 -4.41 6.55 10.30
C ASP A 6 -5.49 6.72 9.21
N ASN A 7 -6.38 7.70 9.39
CA ASN A 7 -7.48 7.95 8.47
C ASN A 7 -7.00 8.39 7.07
N SER A 8 -5.88 9.12 6.98
CA SER A 8 -5.30 9.56 5.71
C SER A 8 -4.71 8.38 4.94
N GLN A 9 -3.95 7.52 5.63
CA GLN A 9 -3.38 6.29 5.10
C GLN A 9 -4.46 5.32 4.63
N LYS A 10 -5.51 5.14 5.43
CA LYS A 10 -6.69 4.36 5.02
C LYS A 10 -7.36 4.94 3.79
N SER A 11 -7.63 6.25 3.79
CA SER A 11 -8.27 6.90 2.64
C SER A 11 -7.45 6.71 1.37
N ALA A 12 -6.13 6.85 1.44
CA ALA A 12 -5.24 6.59 0.31
C ALA A 12 -5.27 5.13 -0.16
N LEU A 13 -5.33 4.16 0.75
CA LEU A 13 -5.44 2.74 0.41
C LEU A 13 -6.77 2.40 -0.27
N TYR A 14 -7.90 2.95 0.22
CA TYR A 14 -9.23 2.69 -0.33
C TYR A 14 -9.59 3.52 -1.58
N LYS A 15 -8.77 4.51 -1.96
CA LYS A 15 -8.90 5.21 -3.26
C LYS A 15 -8.48 4.36 -4.46
N VAL A 16 -7.77 3.26 -4.22
CA VAL A 16 -7.33 2.35 -5.27
C VAL A 16 -8.55 1.58 -5.78
N ASP A 17 -8.79 1.63 -7.09
CA ASP A 17 -9.84 0.86 -7.74
C ASP A 17 -9.55 -0.65 -7.61
N PRO A 18 -10.41 -1.44 -6.93
CA PRO A 18 -10.22 -2.88 -6.79
C PRO A 18 -10.14 -3.63 -8.13
N ASN A 19 -10.79 -3.10 -9.19
CA ASN A 19 -10.77 -3.70 -10.52
C ASN A 19 -9.44 -3.51 -11.24
N SER A 20 -8.59 -2.59 -10.75
CA SER A 20 -7.27 -2.31 -11.32
C SER A 20 -6.22 -3.37 -10.99
N ARG A 21 -6.54 -4.41 -10.20
CA ARG A 21 -5.61 -5.47 -9.76
C ARG A 21 -4.72 -6.04 -10.87
N ARG A 22 -5.24 -6.19 -12.10
CA ARG A 22 -4.53 -6.78 -13.24
C ARG A 22 -3.74 -5.77 -14.07
N ASN A 23 -3.79 -4.48 -13.73
CA ASN A 23 -3.20 -3.40 -14.53
C ASN A 23 -1.70 -3.19 -14.24
N GLY A 24 -1.08 -4.02 -13.40
CA GLY A 24 0.34 -3.97 -13.12
C GLY A 24 0.71 -4.39 -11.69
N GLY A 25 2.02 -4.49 -11.44
CA GLY A 25 2.55 -4.94 -10.15
C GLY A 25 2.18 -4.01 -8.99
N PHE A 26 2.09 -2.69 -9.23
CA PHE A 26 1.68 -1.70 -8.22
C PHE A 26 0.22 -1.89 -7.81
N GLN A 27 -0.68 -1.94 -8.80
CA GLN A 27 -2.11 -2.08 -8.57
C GLN A 27 -2.41 -3.44 -7.91
N SER A 28 -1.78 -4.52 -8.38
CA SER A 28 -1.87 -5.83 -7.75
C SER A 28 -1.48 -5.79 -6.26
N LEU A 29 -0.37 -5.13 -5.92
CA LEU A 29 0.06 -4.97 -4.53
C LEU A 29 -0.96 -4.19 -3.71
N LEU A 30 -1.38 -3.01 -4.20
CA LEU A 30 -2.27 -2.11 -3.47
C LEU A 30 -3.64 -2.73 -3.21
N VAL A 31 -4.25 -3.40 -4.21
CA VAL A 31 -5.53 -4.08 -4.04
C VAL A 31 -5.40 -5.26 -3.04
N SER A 32 -4.26 -5.98 -3.05
CA SER A 32 -4.03 -7.05 -2.06
C SER A 32 -3.92 -6.49 -0.64
N LEU A 33 -3.25 -5.34 -0.47
CA LEU A 33 -3.15 -4.66 0.82
C LEU A 33 -4.50 -4.09 1.29
N GLN A 34 -5.33 -3.63 0.36
CA GLN A 34 -6.69 -3.15 0.62
C GLN A 34 -7.59 -4.27 1.15
N GLU A 35 -7.57 -5.45 0.52
CA GLU A 35 -8.30 -6.63 0.99
C GLU A 35 -7.83 -7.13 2.36
N LYS A 36 -6.53 -6.98 2.64
CA LYS A 36 -5.93 -7.37 3.92
C LYS A 36 -6.21 -6.37 5.04
N CYS A 37 -6.42 -5.11 4.70
CA CYS A 37 -6.81 -4.09 5.67
C CYS A 37 -8.25 -4.34 6.09
N ASN A 38 -8.45 -4.71 7.36
CA ASN A 38 -9.79 -4.87 7.92
C ASN A 38 -10.58 -3.55 7.77
N PRO A 39 -11.75 -3.54 7.10
CA PRO A 39 -12.55 -2.32 6.94
C PRO A 39 -12.91 -1.67 8.29
N HIS A 40 -13.14 -2.49 9.32
CA HIS A 40 -13.53 -2.06 10.67
C HIS A 40 -12.34 -1.89 11.62
N GLY A 41 -11.13 -2.30 11.21
CA GLY A 41 -9.92 -2.24 12.02
C GLY A 41 -8.93 -1.22 11.50
N ASN A 42 -8.18 -0.55 12.38
CA ASN A 42 -7.16 0.42 11.96
C ASN A 42 -5.78 -0.21 11.79
N SER A 43 -5.70 -1.52 11.55
CA SER A 43 -4.41 -2.21 11.45
C SER A 43 -4.33 -3.14 10.25
N ILE A 44 -3.14 -3.22 9.68
CA ILE A 44 -2.76 -4.15 8.64
C ILE A 44 -1.56 -4.96 9.09
N GLU A 45 -1.57 -6.25 8.81
CA GLU A 45 -0.42 -7.12 9.04
C GLU A 45 0.34 -7.32 7.74
N LEU A 46 1.62 -6.99 7.71
CA LEU A 46 2.46 -7.12 6.53
C LEU A 46 3.44 -8.29 6.69
N ASN A 47 3.53 -9.14 5.67
CA ASN A 47 4.58 -10.16 5.59
C ASN A 47 5.87 -9.57 4.98
N ILE A 48 6.95 -10.34 5.03
CA ILE A 48 8.28 -9.89 4.55
C ILE A 48 8.25 -9.53 3.07
N HIS A 49 7.58 -10.34 2.23
CA HIS A 49 7.47 -10.09 0.80
C HIS A 49 6.71 -8.80 0.46
N GLU A 50 5.65 -8.48 1.20
CA GLU A 50 4.90 -7.23 1.05
C GLU A 50 5.77 -6.03 1.43
N ILE A 51 6.51 -6.13 2.54
CA ILE A 51 7.43 -5.07 2.99
C ILE A 51 8.50 -4.81 1.93
N GLU A 52 9.11 -5.86 1.38
CA GLU A 52 10.12 -5.74 0.31
C GLU A 52 9.55 -5.10 -0.96
N ARG A 53 8.32 -5.48 -1.36
CA ARG A 53 7.65 -4.88 -2.52
C ARG A 53 7.33 -3.42 -2.27
N ILE A 54 6.82 -3.06 -1.09
CA ILE A 54 6.54 -1.66 -0.71
C ILE A 54 7.83 -0.83 -0.81
N LYS A 55 8.93 -1.28 -0.20
CA LYS A 55 10.25 -0.61 -0.28
C LYS A 55 10.72 -0.43 -1.72
N ARG A 56 10.72 -1.52 -2.49
CA ARG A 56 11.18 -1.50 -3.90
C ARG A 56 10.37 -0.52 -4.74
N TYR A 57 9.06 -0.54 -4.57
CA TYR A 57 8.12 0.27 -5.34
C TYR A 57 8.11 1.75 -4.89
N SER A 58 8.37 2.03 -3.62
CA SER A 58 8.46 3.40 -3.10
C SER A 58 9.74 4.12 -3.49
N GLN A 59 10.85 3.41 -3.71
CA GLN A 59 12.16 4.03 -3.96
C GLN A 59 12.58 4.02 -5.43
N LYS A 60 12.27 2.97 -6.20
CA LYS A 60 12.95 2.72 -7.49
C LYS A 60 12.30 3.39 -8.71
N TYR A 61 11.07 3.86 -8.61
CA TYR A 61 10.32 4.37 -9.76
C TYR A 61 10.36 5.90 -9.80
N ARG A 62 10.36 6.49 -11.01
CA ARG A 62 10.47 7.95 -11.22
C ARG A 62 9.14 8.64 -10.93
N ASN A 63 8.92 9.06 -9.67
CA ASN A 63 7.89 10.02 -9.23
C ASN A 63 6.48 9.81 -9.80
N GLY A 64 6.00 8.56 -9.86
CA GLY A 64 4.64 8.25 -10.32
C GLY A 64 3.59 8.35 -9.20
N GLY A 65 2.32 8.56 -9.57
CA GLY A 65 1.21 8.64 -8.60
C GLY A 65 1.11 7.43 -7.66
N TRP A 66 1.42 6.22 -8.16
CA TRP A 66 1.42 4.99 -7.36
C TRP A 66 2.54 4.92 -6.32
N GLN A 67 3.72 5.44 -6.65
CA GLN A 67 4.84 5.52 -5.70
C GLN A 67 4.50 6.47 -4.55
N ASN A 68 3.94 7.64 -4.87
CA ASN A 68 3.48 8.60 -3.87
C ASN A 68 2.36 8.00 -3.01
N THR A 69 1.45 7.23 -3.62
CA THR A 69 0.41 6.50 -2.88
C THR A 69 1.03 5.55 -1.84
N LEU A 70 2.04 4.77 -2.20
CA LEU A 70 2.74 3.89 -1.25
C LEU A 70 3.47 4.67 -0.15
N LYS A 71 4.12 5.80 -0.47
CA LYS A 71 4.77 6.66 0.53
C LYS A 71 3.77 7.27 1.51
N THR A 72 2.59 7.66 1.03
CA THR A 72 1.51 8.16 1.88
C THR A 72 0.99 7.07 2.81
N ILE A 73 0.75 5.86 2.31
CA ILE A 73 0.16 4.76 3.10
C ILE A 73 1.19 4.18 4.09
N PHE A 74 2.45 4.03 3.69
CA PHE A 74 3.49 3.33 4.47
C PHE A 74 4.79 4.13 4.62
N PRO A 75 4.76 5.35 5.21
CA PRO A 75 5.95 6.20 5.32
C PRO A 75 7.10 5.54 6.10
N SER A 76 6.79 4.75 7.14
CA SER A 76 7.81 4.05 7.94
C SER A 76 8.50 2.89 7.22
N ILE A 77 7.94 2.41 6.10
CA ILE A 77 8.54 1.37 5.26
C ILE A 77 9.22 2.01 4.06
N ALA A 78 8.63 3.09 3.54
CA ALA A 78 9.02 3.71 2.28
C ALA A 78 10.27 4.60 2.37
N ASN A 79 10.70 4.97 3.58
CA ASN A 79 11.95 5.68 3.85
C ASN A 79 13.18 4.81 3.55
#